data_AF-A0A6I1E0R2-F1
#
_entry.id   AF-A0A6I1E0R2-F1
#
_cell.length_a   1.000
_cell.length_b   1.000
_cell.length_c   1.000
_cell.angle_alpha   90.00
_cell.angle_beta   90.00
_cell.angle_gamma   90.00
#
_symmetry.space_group_name_H-M   'P 1'
#
loop_
_entity.id
_entity.type
_entity.pdbx_description
1 polymer ?
#
loop_
_entity_poly.entity_id
_entity_poly.type
_entity_poly.pdbx_seq_one_letter_code
_entity_poly.pdbx_strand_id
1 'polypeptide(L)'
;MQIRLLLSLMLIVMLNACTDEPDLIQFSVSIKNSTDKTFEIRCFSQGKLQVQKSLSQGEAKNICTYTSEFFIGLAGCQKDSVVVEFNNSKGYIDIRLGNNLNEYRFLDNKSIFIQGNGFQNVGNEYEFSITQQDFENAFELPK
;
A
#
# COMPACT_ATOMS: atom_id res chain seq x y z
N MET A 1 36.95 -38.25 -27.09
CA MET A 1 37.01 -36.81 -26.78
C MET A 1 35.63 -36.16 -26.62
N GLN A 2 34.56 -36.71 -27.20
CA GLN A 2 33.20 -36.13 -27.16
C GLN A 2 32.46 -36.31 -25.81
N ILE A 3 32.65 -37.43 -25.10
CA ILE A 3 32.00 -37.69 -23.80
C ILE A 3 32.46 -36.70 -22.71
N ARG A 4 33.74 -36.31 -22.72
CA ARG A 4 34.27 -35.32 -21.75
C ARG A 4 33.65 -33.95 -21.95
N LEU A 5 33.46 -33.53 -23.22
CA LEU A 5 32.81 -32.27 -23.56
C LEU A 5 31.32 -32.25 -23.14
N LEU A 6 30.63 -33.38 -23.31
CA LEU A 6 29.22 -33.53 -22.92
C LEU A 6 29.03 -33.44 -21.40
N LEU A 7 29.92 -34.07 -20.64
CA LEU A 7 29.95 -34.01 -19.18
C LEU A 7 30.25 -32.60 -18.66
N SER A 8 31.16 -31.87 -19.30
CA SER A 8 31.46 -30.47 -18.96
C SER A 8 30.26 -29.55 -19.22
N LEU A 9 29.57 -29.74 -20.35
CA LEU A 9 28.39 -28.95 -20.70
C LEU A 9 27.23 -29.19 -19.72
N MET A 10 27.03 -30.44 -19.30
CA MET A 10 25.99 -30.83 -18.35
C MET A 10 26.25 -30.26 -16.94
N LEU A 11 27.53 -30.15 -16.52
CA LEU A 11 27.91 -29.54 -15.24
C LEU A 11 27.63 -28.02 -15.21
N ILE A 12 27.84 -27.32 -16.33
CA ILE A 12 27.58 -25.87 -16.44
C ILE A 12 26.08 -25.55 -16.38
N VAL A 13 25.23 -26.43 -16.92
CA VAL A 13 23.76 -26.27 -16.83
C VAL A 13 23.27 -26.48 -15.40
N MET A 14 23.84 -27.44 -14.66
CA MET A 14 23.48 -27.71 -13.26
C MET A 14 23.90 -26.59 -12.31
N LEU A 15 25.01 -25.87 -12.60
CA LEU A 15 25.45 -24.73 -11.79
C LEU A 15 24.55 -23.49 -11.94
N ASN A 16 23.73 -23.41 -13.00
CA ASN A 16 22.77 -22.32 -13.21
C ASN A 16 21.34 -22.67 -12.75
N ALA A 17 21.12 -23.84 -12.14
CA ALA A 17 19.80 -24.32 -11.72
C ALA A 17 19.43 -23.90 -10.28
N CYS A 18 20.31 -23.21 -9.55
CA CYS A 18 19.91 -22.51 -8.33
C CYS A 18 19.22 -21.20 -8.70
N THR A 19 17.92 -21.27 -8.98
CA THR A 19 17.04 -20.09 -8.91
C THR A 19 16.60 -19.95 -7.46
N ASP A 20 16.82 -18.78 -6.87
CA ASP A 20 16.19 -18.41 -5.59
C ASP A 20 14.68 -18.37 -5.83
N GLU A 21 13.94 -19.29 -5.22
CA GLU A 21 12.48 -19.28 -5.30
C GLU A 21 11.97 -18.13 -4.43
N PRO A 22 11.14 -17.22 -4.96
CA PRO A 22 10.70 -16.08 -4.18
C PRO A 22 9.90 -16.55 -2.96
N ASP A 23 10.28 -16.09 -1.77
CA ASP A 23 9.58 -16.42 -0.53
C ASP A 23 8.31 -15.56 -0.42
N LEU A 24 7.26 -16.05 -1.06
CA LEU A 24 6.02 -15.32 -1.26
C LEU A 24 5.15 -15.30 0.00
N ILE A 25 5.06 -14.13 0.63
CA ILE A 25 4.22 -13.87 1.80
C ILE A 25 2.94 -13.16 1.38
N GLN A 26 1.80 -13.59 1.91
CA GLN A 26 0.52 -12.90 1.69
C GLN A 26 0.37 -11.76 2.70
N PHE A 27 0.19 -10.53 2.21
CA PHE A 27 -0.03 -9.32 2.99
C PHE A 27 -1.46 -8.79 2.80
N SER A 28 -2.05 -8.30 3.89
CA SER A 28 -3.36 -7.64 3.93
C SER A 28 -3.19 -6.18 4.29
N VAL A 29 -3.89 -5.28 3.57
CA VAL A 29 -3.83 -3.83 3.82
C VAL A 29 -5.21 -3.28 4.16
N SER A 30 -5.32 -2.66 5.32
CA SER A 30 -6.55 -2.03 5.81
C SER A 30 -6.33 -0.55 6.09
N ILE A 31 -7.38 0.25 5.97
CA ILE A 31 -7.42 1.64 6.46
C ILE A 31 -8.38 1.69 7.64
N LYS A 32 -7.95 2.27 8.76
CA LYS A 32 -8.75 2.41 9.99
C LYS A 32 -8.99 3.85 10.36
N ASN A 33 -10.18 4.10 10.89
CA ASN A 33 -10.53 5.34 11.52
C ASN A 33 -10.23 5.28 13.03
N SER A 34 -9.17 5.99 13.45
CA SER A 34 -8.81 6.21 14.85
C SER A 34 -9.10 7.65 15.29
N THR A 35 -9.98 8.34 14.57
CA THR A 35 -10.50 9.68 14.90
C THR A 35 -11.87 9.58 15.56
N ASP A 36 -12.36 10.66 16.15
CA ASP A 36 -13.74 10.78 16.61
C ASP A 36 -14.72 11.23 15.50
N LYS A 37 -14.23 11.42 14.26
CA LYS A 37 -15.00 11.89 13.11
C LYS A 37 -15.23 10.76 12.10
N THR A 38 -16.32 10.83 11.36
CA THR A 38 -16.51 9.99 10.17
C THR A 38 -15.75 10.58 8.98
N PHE A 39 -15.14 9.73 8.17
CA PHE A 39 -14.61 10.09 6.86
C PHE A 39 -14.96 9.06 5.80
N GLU A 40 -14.94 9.47 4.54
CA GLU A 40 -15.03 8.59 3.39
C GLU A 40 -13.63 8.29 2.84
N ILE A 41 -13.40 7.02 2.52
CA ILE A 41 -12.26 6.59 1.72
C ILE A 41 -12.71 6.30 0.29
N ARG A 42 -11.93 6.78 -0.69
CA ARG A 42 -12.07 6.46 -2.11
C ARG A 42 -10.73 5.99 -2.67
N CYS A 43 -10.64 4.75 -3.12
CA CYS A 43 -9.43 4.18 -3.71
C CYS A 43 -9.61 3.95 -5.20
N PHE A 44 -8.62 4.36 -6.00
CA PHE A 44 -8.66 4.28 -7.46
C PHE A 44 -7.57 3.35 -8.01
N SER A 45 -7.85 2.71 -9.13
CA SER A 45 -6.90 1.95 -9.94
C SER A 45 -7.17 2.25 -11.40
N GLN A 46 -6.14 2.62 -12.14
CA GLN A 46 -6.20 3.11 -13.51
C GLN A 46 -7.21 4.25 -13.69
N GLY A 47 -7.24 5.17 -12.70
CA GLY A 47 -8.20 6.29 -12.64
C GLY A 47 -9.65 5.89 -12.34
N LYS A 48 -9.96 4.60 -12.19
CA LYS A 48 -11.32 4.11 -11.89
C LYS A 48 -11.50 3.88 -10.40
N LEU A 49 -12.62 4.31 -9.85
CA LEU A 49 -13.00 4.03 -8.46
C LEU A 49 -13.16 2.52 -8.27
N GLN A 50 -12.49 1.98 -7.25
CA GLN A 50 -12.52 0.56 -6.90
C GLN A 50 -13.10 0.31 -5.51
N VAL A 51 -12.82 1.22 -4.57
CA VAL A 51 -13.33 1.14 -3.20
C VAL A 51 -13.88 2.50 -2.82
N GLN A 52 -15.11 2.53 -2.31
CA GLN A 52 -15.70 3.69 -1.65
C GLN A 52 -16.37 3.22 -0.37
N LYS A 53 -16.02 3.83 0.77
CA LYS A 53 -16.59 3.45 2.07
C LYS A 53 -16.48 4.61 3.06
N SER A 54 -17.58 4.92 3.74
CA SER A 54 -17.55 5.74 4.95
C SER A 54 -17.15 4.88 6.15
N LEU A 55 -16.20 5.38 6.95
CA LEU A 55 -15.72 4.74 8.18
C LEU A 55 -16.05 5.59 9.38
N SER A 56 -16.79 5.01 10.32
CA SER A 56 -17.05 5.57 11.65
C SER A 56 -15.89 5.28 12.60
N GLN A 57 -15.89 5.93 13.76
CA GLN A 57 -14.83 5.75 14.76
C GLN A 57 -14.61 4.26 15.09
N GLY A 58 -13.35 3.83 15.06
CA GLY A 58 -12.94 2.46 15.34
C GLY A 58 -13.14 1.47 14.18
N GLU A 59 -13.86 1.84 13.12
CA GLU A 59 -14.03 0.98 11.96
C GLU A 59 -12.74 0.90 11.13
N ALA A 60 -12.47 -0.29 10.61
CA ALA A 60 -11.42 -0.54 9.64
C ALA A 60 -12.00 -1.19 8.39
N LYS A 61 -11.42 -0.87 7.23
CA LYS A 61 -11.75 -1.49 5.96
C LYS A 61 -10.50 -2.10 5.35
N ASN A 62 -10.53 -3.41 5.16
CA ASN A 62 -9.60 -4.08 4.27
C ASN A 62 -9.81 -3.57 2.84
N ILE A 63 -8.74 -3.04 2.26
CA ILE A 63 -8.71 -2.51 0.90
C ILE A 63 -8.36 -3.61 -0.09
N CYS A 64 -7.44 -4.49 0.30
CA CYS A 64 -6.89 -5.54 -0.56
C CYS A 64 -5.99 -6.51 0.21
N THR A 65 -5.65 -7.59 -0.48
CA THR A 65 -4.62 -8.56 -0.11
C THR A 65 -3.74 -8.79 -1.35
N TYR A 66 -2.44 -8.93 -1.17
CA TYR A 66 -1.49 -9.25 -2.24
C TYR A 66 -0.38 -10.18 -1.73
N THR A 67 0.37 -10.78 -2.65
CA THR A 67 1.50 -11.64 -2.32
C THR A 67 2.79 -10.98 -2.80
N SER A 68 3.81 -10.95 -1.96
CA SER A 68 5.11 -10.33 -2.21
C SER A 68 6.15 -10.92 -1.26
N GLU A 69 7.44 -10.78 -1.57
CA GLU A 69 8.52 -11.11 -0.62
C GLU A 69 8.59 -10.11 0.54
N PHE A 70 8.17 -8.86 0.28
CA PHE A 70 8.19 -7.78 1.27
C PHE A 70 6.91 -6.94 1.21
N PHE A 71 6.57 -6.32 2.34
CA PHE A 71 5.45 -5.38 2.42
C PHE A 71 5.78 -4.07 1.70
N ILE A 72 4.92 -3.68 0.77
CA ILE A 72 5.04 -2.50 -0.09
C ILE A 72 3.80 -1.60 -0.04
N GLY A 73 3.04 -1.62 1.06
CA GLY A 73 1.83 -0.80 1.21
C GLY A 73 0.76 -1.11 0.17
N LEU A 74 -0.07 -0.10 -0.17
CA LEU A 74 -1.07 -0.24 -1.24
C LEU A 74 -0.48 -0.32 -2.66
N ALA A 75 0.83 -0.11 -2.85
CA ALA A 75 1.45 -0.29 -4.16
C ALA A 75 1.32 -1.75 -4.65
N GLY A 76 1.32 -2.73 -3.73
CA GLY A 76 1.08 -4.15 -4.03
C GLY A 76 -0.34 -4.44 -4.52
N CYS A 77 -1.28 -3.54 -4.27
CA CYS A 77 -2.69 -3.70 -4.64
C CYS A 77 -3.07 -3.03 -5.96
N GLN A 78 -2.07 -2.58 -6.73
CA GLN A 78 -2.26 -1.87 -8.00
C GLN A 78 -3.22 -0.68 -7.89
N LYS A 79 -3.24 -0.01 -6.73
CA LYS A 79 -3.94 1.26 -6.56
C LYS A 79 -3.03 2.39 -7.00
N ASP A 80 -3.65 3.46 -7.51
CA ASP A 80 -2.93 4.61 -8.05
C ASP A 80 -3.10 5.83 -7.15
N SER A 81 -4.29 5.98 -6.55
CA SER A 81 -4.58 7.05 -5.59
C SER A 81 -5.58 6.62 -4.53
N VAL A 82 -5.49 7.27 -3.37
CA VAL A 82 -6.44 7.18 -2.26
C VAL A 82 -6.82 8.59 -1.85
N VAL A 83 -8.12 8.84 -1.74
CA VAL A 83 -8.68 10.05 -1.15
C VAL A 83 -9.30 9.67 0.19
N VAL A 84 -8.95 10.45 1.22
CA VAL A 84 -9.61 10.40 2.53
C VAL A 84 -10.28 11.76 2.71
N GLU A 85 -11.59 11.79 2.87
CA GLU A 85 -12.36 13.02 2.97
C GLU A 85 -13.24 13.02 4.22
N PHE A 86 -13.01 13.98 5.11
CA PHE A 86 -13.83 14.22 6.29
C PHE A 86 -15.08 15.03 5.92
N ASN A 87 -16.10 14.99 6.79
CA ASN A 87 -17.37 15.68 6.56
C ASN A 87 -17.28 17.22 6.41
N ASN A 88 -16.14 17.83 6.74
CA ASN A 88 -15.89 19.26 6.59
C ASN A 88 -15.19 19.60 5.25
N SER A 89 -15.20 18.70 4.27
CA SER A 89 -14.51 18.82 2.97
C SER A 89 -12.99 18.97 3.07
N LYS A 90 -12.43 18.65 4.25
CA LYS A 90 -10.98 18.53 4.42
C LYS A 90 -10.55 17.09 4.29
N GLY A 91 -9.29 16.86 3.97
CA GLY A 91 -8.78 15.51 3.87
C GLY A 91 -7.39 15.42 3.26
N TYR A 92 -7.17 14.28 2.61
CA TYR A 92 -5.89 13.91 2.03
C TYR A 92 -6.06 13.24 0.67
N ILE A 93 -5.11 13.48 -0.22
CA ILE A 93 -4.97 12.80 -1.51
C ILE A 93 -3.56 12.20 -1.56
N ASP A 94 -3.47 10.89 -1.35
CA ASP A 94 -2.24 10.15 -1.52
C ASP A 94 -2.20 9.50 -2.91
N ILE A 95 -1.05 9.56 -3.59
CA ILE A 95 -0.87 9.08 -4.97
C ILE A 95 0.44 8.29 -5.05
N ARG A 96 0.37 7.08 -5.60
CA ARG A 96 1.46 6.10 -5.66
C ARG A 96 2.72 6.62 -6.36
N LEU A 97 2.56 7.34 -7.47
CA LEU A 97 3.65 7.83 -8.30
C LEU A 97 3.38 9.30 -8.67
N GLY A 98 4.12 10.20 -8.04
CA GLY A 98 4.08 11.63 -8.31
C GLY A 98 5.22 12.33 -7.56
N ASN A 99 6.19 12.84 -8.32
CA ASN A 99 7.29 13.67 -7.81
C ASN A 99 6.85 15.09 -7.44
N ASN A 100 5.58 15.42 -7.68
CA ASN A 100 4.99 16.60 -7.08
C ASN A 100 4.53 16.21 -5.68
N LEU A 101 5.16 16.83 -4.69
CA LEU A 101 4.63 16.96 -3.34
C LEU A 101 3.20 17.50 -3.46
N ASN A 102 2.21 16.60 -3.56
CA ASN A 102 0.83 17.02 -3.52
C ASN A 102 0.63 17.72 -2.17
N GLU A 103 0.18 18.96 -2.24
CA GLU A 103 -0.10 19.84 -1.09
C GLU A 103 -1.04 19.17 -0.07
N TYR A 104 -1.77 18.14 -0.52
CA TYR A 104 -2.78 17.40 0.22
C TYR A 104 -2.32 16.02 0.73
N ARG A 105 -1.02 15.72 0.79
CA ARG A 105 -0.53 14.45 1.38
C ARG A 105 -0.53 14.49 2.90
N PHE A 106 -0.55 13.31 3.53
CA PHE A 106 -0.33 13.23 4.98
C PHE A 106 1.02 13.83 5.36
N LEU A 107 1.08 14.42 6.55
CA LEU A 107 2.28 15.03 7.10
C LEU A 107 3.29 13.96 7.58
N ASP A 108 4.50 14.40 7.98
CA ASP A 108 5.53 13.56 8.61
C ASP A 108 5.96 12.32 7.81
N ASN A 109 5.97 12.47 6.48
CA ASN A 109 6.27 11.39 5.52
C ASN A 109 5.37 10.16 5.68
N LYS A 110 4.17 10.33 6.24
CA LYS A 110 3.14 9.30 6.32
C LYS A 110 2.56 9.06 4.92
N SER A 111 2.46 7.81 4.50
CA SER A 111 1.86 7.46 3.20
C SER A 111 1.26 6.06 3.23
N ILE A 112 0.15 5.88 2.52
CA ILE A 112 -0.57 4.62 2.37
C ILE A 112 0.09 3.74 1.29
N PHE A 113 0.89 4.33 0.41
CA PHE A 113 1.50 3.62 -0.74
C PHE A 113 2.88 3.05 -0.47
N ILE A 114 3.57 3.48 0.59
CA ILE A 114 4.90 3.00 0.95
C ILE A 114 4.94 2.57 2.42
N GLN A 115 5.86 1.67 2.75
CA GLN A 115 6.13 1.32 4.13
C GLN A 115 6.65 2.57 4.87
N GLY A 116 5.97 2.98 5.94
CA GLY A 116 6.28 4.20 6.68
C GLY A 116 5.44 4.36 7.95
N ASN A 117 5.52 5.54 8.56
CA ASN A 117 4.99 5.83 9.91
C ASN A 117 3.47 5.64 10.11
N GLY A 118 2.71 5.42 9.03
CA GLY A 118 1.26 5.29 9.10
C GLY A 118 0.73 3.87 9.32
N PHE A 119 1.56 2.85 9.15
CA PHE A 119 1.15 1.45 9.28
C PHE A 119 1.46 0.88 10.67
N GLN A 120 0.46 0.28 11.29
CA GLN A 120 0.63 -0.67 12.38
C GLN A 120 0.58 -2.09 11.83
N ASN A 121 1.41 -2.97 12.39
CA ASN A 121 1.54 -4.35 11.95
C ASN A 121 1.06 -5.31 13.05
N VAL A 122 0.26 -6.30 12.65
CA VAL A 122 -0.01 -7.51 13.44
C VAL A 122 0.21 -8.73 12.53
N GLY A 123 1.46 -9.20 12.43
CA GLY A 123 1.80 -10.33 11.56
C GLY A 123 1.89 -9.91 10.09
N ASN A 124 1.02 -10.43 9.22
CA ASN A 124 0.96 -10.01 7.80
C ASN A 124 -0.22 -9.07 7.51
N GLU A 125 -0.90 -8.61 8.55
CA GLU A 125 -1.96 -7.63 8.46
C GLU A 125 -1.40 -6.25 8.80
N TYR A 126 -1.49 -5.34 7.83
CA TYR A 126 -1.01 -3.97 7.95
C TYR A 126 -2.20 -3.01 7.95
N GLU A 127 -2.32 -2.25 9.01
CA GLU A 127 -3.41 -1.31 9.23
C GLU A 127 -2.86 0.12 9.17
N PHE A 128 -3.31 0.88 8.18
CA PHE A 128 -3.04 2.32 8.10
C PHE A 128 -4.06 3.08 8.94
N SER A 129 -3.62 3.66 10.05
CA SER A 129 -4.50 4.38 10.96
C SER A 129 -4.58 5.87 10.60
N ILE A 130 -5.79 6.37 10.36
CA ILE A 130 -6.10 7.80 10.30
C ILE A 130 -6.41 8.28 11.73
N THR A 131 -5.58 9.16 12.27
CA THR A 131 -5.59 9.61 13.67
C THR A 131 -6.27 10.96 13.83
N GLN A 132 -6.58 11.34 15.08
CA GLN A 132 -7.14 12.66 15.37
C GLN A 132 -6.23 13.81 14.90
N GLN A 133 -4.91 13.63 15.01
CA GLN A 133 -3.93 14.59 14.52
C GLN A 133 -3.99 14.73 12.99
N ASP A 134 -4.29 13.66 12.24
CA ASP A 134 -4.54 13.77 10.80
C ASP A 134 -5.81 14.59 10.53
N PHE A 135 -6.89 14.41 11.31
CA PHE A 135 -8.09 15.23 11.13
C PHE A 135 -7.81 16.73 11.37
N GLU A 136 -7.06 17.05 12.42
CA GLU A 136 -6.72 18.43 12.78
C GLU A 136 -5.83 19.12 11.74
N ASN A 137 -4.96 18.34 11.08
CA ASN A 137 -4.05 18.81 10.04
C ASN A 137 -4.55 18.60 8.61
N ALA A 138 -5.83 18.23 8.44
CA ALA A 138 -6.40 17.95 7.13
C ALA A 138 -6.47 19.22 6.27
N PHE A 139 -6.24 19.06 4.97
CA PHE A 139 -6.23 20.16 4.01
C PHE A 139 -7.60 20.34 3.38
N GLU A 140 -7.96 21.57 2.99
CA GLU A 140 -9.12 21.78 2.13
C GLU A 140 -8.88 21.12 0.76
N LEU A 141 -9.76 20.18 0.38
CA LEU A 141 -9.59 19.45 -0.87
C LEU A 141 -10.18 20.23 -2.06
N PRO A 142 -9.58 20.09 -3.27
CA PRO A 142 -10.16 20.65 -4.47
C PRO A 142 -11.52 19.99 -4.78
N LYS A 143 -12.46 20.81 -5.26
CA LYS A 143 -13.82 20.38 -5.63
C LYS A 143 -13.91 19.88 -7.06
#